data_AF-A0A8J6XUZ1-F1
#
_entry.id   AF-A0A8J6XUZ1-F1
#
_cell.length_a   1.000
_cell.length_b   1.000
_cell.length_c   1.000
_cell.angle_alpha   90.00
_cell.angle_beta   90.00
_cell.angle_gamma   90.00
#
_symmetry.space_group_name_H-M   'P 1'
#
loop_
_entity.id
_entity.type
_entity.pdbx_description
1 polymer ?
#
loop_
_entity_poly.entity_id
_entity_poly.type
_entity_poly.pdbx_seq_one_letter_code
_entity_poly.pdbx_strand_id
1 'polypeptide(L)'
;MQSFVDVPTGSDFPIHNLPYGIFRPSAGARPRIGVAIGNEVLDLSVLADRGLLAGTAFREPTLNAFMALGRPAWREARQTFTRLLRRDEPTLRDDSGLRDAAFHSMASVEMLLPAAIGDYTDFYSSREHATNVGTMFRGPDNALQENWLHLPVGYHGRSSSVVVSGTDVRRPSGQTKAEDADSPSYGPSRLMDFELEMGFFVGPGNALGEPISIAEAAKHIFGMVLVNDWSARDIQKWEYVPLGP
;
A
#
# COMPACT_ATOMS: atom_id res chain seq x y z
N MET A 1 -22.17 -13.88 8.18
CA MET A 1 -21.04 -14.13 9.09
C MET A 1 -20.91 -12.91 10.00
N GLN A 2 -20.96 -13.07 11.32
CA GLN A 2 -20.85 -11.98 12.30
C GLN A 2 -19.65 -12.21 13.22
N SER A 3 -18.97 -11.12 13.60
CA SER A 3 -17.87 -11.17 14.58
C SER A 3 -18.40 -11.10 16.00
N PHE A 4 -17.63 -11.57 16.99
CA PHE A 4 -17.86 -11.20 18.39
C PHE A 4 -17.33 -9.80 18.73
N VAL A 5 -16.44 -9.24 17.91
CA VAL A 5 -15.99 -7.85 18.00
C VAL A 5 -17.10 -6.95 17.48
N ASP A 6 -17.36 -5.84 18.17
CA ASP A 6 -18.35 -4.86 17.74
C ASP A 6 -17.86 -4.13 16.48
N VAL A 7 -18.59 -4.27 15.39
CA VAL A 7 -18.30 -3.62 14.11
C VAL A 7 -19.39 -2.58 13.82
N PRO A 8 -19.07 -1.27 13.83
CA PRO A 8 -20.01 -0.22 13.48
C PRO A 8 -20.57 -0.40 12.06
N THR A 9 -21.84 -0.04 11.86
CA THR A 9 -22.43 0.02 10.51
C THR A 9 -21.66 1.02 9.66
N GLY A 10 -21.28 0.62 8.44
CA GLY A 10 -20.47 1.45 7.54
C GLY A 10 -18.97 1.46 7.84
N SER A 11 -18.50 0.65 8.80
CA SER A 11 -17.06 0.47 9.03
C SER A 11 -16.38 -0.11 7.79
N ASP A 12 -15.20 0.42 7.46
CA ASP A 12 -14.30 -0.15 6.45
C ASP A 12 -13.71 -1.51 6.85
N PHE A 13 -13.79 -1.87 8.13
CA PHE A 13 -13.16 -3.06 8.70
C PHE A 13 -14.17 -4.10 9.21
N PRO A 14 -15.14 -4.57 8.38
CA PRO A 14 -15.96 -5.70 8.77
C PRO A 14 -15.13 -6.98 8.76
N ILE A 15 -15.68 -8.06 9.33
CA ILE A 15 -15.10 -9.41 9.26
C ILE A 15 -14.92 -9.93 7.81
N HIS A 16 -15.47 -9.23 6.81
CA HIS A 16 -15.29 -9.56 5.39
C HIS A 16 -14.06 -8.86 4.78
N ASN A 17 -13.52 -7.79 5.39
CA ASN A 17 -12.33 -7.10 4.90
C ASN A 17 -11.06 -7.74 5.47
N LEU A 18 -10.81 -7.54 6.77
CA LEU A 18 -9.64 -8.06 7.49
C LEU A 18 -8.29 -7.73 6.81
N PRO A 19 -7.97 -6.43 6.62
CA PRO A 19 -6.72 -6.01 6.01
C PRO A 19 -5.56 -6.16 6.99
N TYR A 20 -4.36 -6.36 6.45
CA TYR A 20 -3.12 -6.43 7.22
C TYR A 20 -2.46 -5.06 7.33
N GLY A 21 -1.82 -4.79 8.46
CA GLY A 21 -0.98 -3.61 8.64
C GLY A 21 0.16 -3.87 9.60
N ILE A 22 1.11 -2.93 9.63
CA ILE A 22 2.12 -2.88 10.68
C ILE A 22 1.73 -1.77 11.64
N PHE A 23 1.68 -2.10 12.92
CA PHE A 23 1.36 -1.15 13.96
C PHE A 23 2.38 -1.25 15.09
N ARG A 24 2.48 -0.17 15.86
CA ARG A 24 3.21 -0.12 17.12
C ARG A 24 2.18 0.01 18.26
N PRO A 25 2.10 -0.98 19.18
CA PRO A 25 1.11 -0.96 20.26
C PRO A 25 1.23 0.23 21.22
N SER A 26 2.46 0.69 21.46
CA SER A 26 2.77 1.81 22.36
C SER A 26 4.14 2.38 22.06
N ALA A 27 4.43 3.60 22.53
CA ALA A 27 5.72 4.24 22.32
C ALA A 27 6.89 3.35 22.82
N GLY A 28 7.87 3.12 21.94
CA GLY A 28 9.02 2.24 22.23
C GLY A 28 8.77 0.74 22.06
N ALA A 29 7.53 0.30 21.82
CA ALA A 29 7.24 -1.08 21.48
C ALA A 29 7.79 -1.44 20.09
N ARG A 30 8.09 -2.73 19.90
CA ARG A 30 8.45 -3.26 18.57
C ARG A 30 7.25 -3.20 17.63
N PRO A 31 7.45 -2.85 16.35
CA PRO A 31 6.42 -3.01 15.31
C PRO A 31 5.95 -4.45 15.20
N ARG A 32 4.65 -4.64 14.94
CA ARG A 32 4.00 -5.96 14.85
C ARG A 32 3.00 -5.99 13.70
N ILE A 33 2.73 -7.19 13.20
CA ILE A 33 1.68 -7.41 12.22
C ILE A 33 0.32 -7.47 12.92
N GLY A 34 -0.62 -6.66 12.42
CA GLY A 34 -2.00 -6.63 12.90
C GLY A 34 -3.02 -6.83 11.78
N VAL A 35 -4.23 -7.23 12.16
CA VAL A 35 -5.41 -7.27 11.30
C VAL A 35 -6.48 -6.34 11.86
N ALA A 36 -7.02 -5.45 11.03
CA ALA A 36 -8.08 -4.54 11.46
C ALA A 36 -9.46 -5.23 11.50
N ILE A 37 -10.24 -4.99 12.57
CA ILE A 37 -11.62 -5.43 12.73
C ILE A 37 -12.39 -4.43 13.60
N GLY A 38 -13.46 -3.85 13.06
CA GLY A 38 -14.19 -2.76 13.72
C GLY A 38 -13.26 -1.58 14.04
N ASN A 39 -13.17 -1.21 15.32
CA ASN A 39 -12.27 -0.17 15.82
C ASN A 39 -11.02 -0.75 16.52
N GLU A 40 -10.71 -2.01 16.28
CA GLU A 40 -9.62 -2.74 16.92
C GLU A 40 -8.60 -3.26 15.90
N VAL A 41 -7.39 -3.51 16.41
CA VAL A 41 -6.31 -4.21 15.73
C VAL A 41 -6.04 -5.50 16.48
N LEU A 42 -6.17 -6.63 15.78
CA LEU A 42 -5.81 -7.95 16.26
C LEU A 42 -4.32 -8.22 16.02
N ASP A 43 -3.53 -8.35 17.09
CA ASP A 43 -2.09 -8.64 17.06
C ASP A 43 -1.82 -10.10 16.69
N LEU A 44 -1.27 -10.33 15.50
CA LEU A 44 -1.01 -11.68 15.00
C LEU A 44 0.20 -12.33 15.71
N SER A 45 1.11 -11.55 16.28
CA SER A 45 2.24 -12.11 17.03
C SER A 45 1.77 -12.83 18.30
N VAL A 46 0.76 -12.26 18.98
CA VAL A 46 0.15 -12.85 20.19
C VAL A 46 -0.55 -14.17 19.86
N LEU A 47 -1.29 -14.22 18.74
CA LEU A 47 -1.92 -15.46 18.28
C LEU A 47 -0.88 -16.53 17.89
N ALA A 48 0.21 -16.12 17.24
CA ALA A 48 1.31 -17.02 16.90
C ALA A 48 2.02 -17.56 18.16
N ASP A 49 2.18 -16.75 19.21
CA ASP A 49 2.78 -17.17 20.49
C ASP A 49 1.91 -18.16 21.26
N ARG A 50 0.58 -18.09 21.08
CA ARG A 50 -0.36 -19.10 21.59
C ARG A 50 -0.52 -20.33 20.69
N GLY A 51 0.24 -20.42 19.60
CA GLY A 51 0.18 -21.54 18.66
C GLY A 51 -1.10 -21.59 17.82
N LEU A 52 -1.86 -20.49 17.75
CA LEU A 52 -3.08 -20.39 16.94
C LEU A 52 -2.78 -20.04 15.48
N LEU A 53 -1.58 -19.54 15.20
CA LEU A 53 -1.06 -19.29 13.86
C LEU A 53 0.26 -20.04 13.67
N ALA A 54 0.40 -20.71 12.53
CA ALA A 54 1.62 -21.42 12.17
C ALA A 54 2.67 -20.46 11.57
N GLY A 55 3.95 -20.75 11.83
CA GLY A 55 5.08 -20.05 11.23
C GLY A 55 5.61 -18.86 12.03
N THR A 56 6.77 -18.36 11.60
CA THR A 56 7.52 -17.28 12.26
C THR A 56 7.20 -15.90 11.69
N ALA A 57 6.66 -15.82 10.46
CA ALA A 57 6.43 -14.57 9.74
C ALA A 57 5.57 -13.55 10.50
N PHE A 58 4.63 -14.00 11.35
CA PHE A 58 3.75 -13.13 12.14
C PHE A 58 4.46 -12.35 13.26
N ARG A 59 5.75 -12.62 13.51
CA ARG A 59 6.59 -11.92 14.50
C ARG A 59 7.52 -10.89 13.86
N GLU A 60 7.49 -10.75 12.54
CA GLU A 60 8.34 -9.82 11.81
C GLU A 60 7.81 -8.38 11.93
N PRO A 61 8.70 -7.36 11.85
CA PRO A 61 8.30 -5.96 11.92
C PRO A 61 7.72 -5.41 10.60
N THR A 62 7.62 -6.25 9.56
CA THR A 62 7.09 -5.90 8.24
C THR A 62 6.34 -7.10 7.63
N LEU A 63 5.45 -6.86 6.67
CA LEU A 63 4.69 -7.93 6.03
C LEU A 63 5.50 -8.75 5.01
N ASN A 64 6.72 -8.34 4.66
CA ASN A 64 7.52 -8.95 3.58
C ASN A 64 7.64 -10.47 3.70
N ALA A 65 7.97 -10.99 4.89
CA ALA A 65 8.11 -12.43 5.10
C ALA A 65 6.79 -13.18 4.92
N PHE A 66 5.67 -12.59 5.34
CA PHE A 66 4.34 -13.18 5.16
C PHE A 66 3.87 -13.09 3.71
N MET A 67 4.13 -11.97 3.03
CA MET A 67 3.89 -11.80 1.59
C MET A 67 4.66 -12.85 0.79
N ALA A 68 5.91 -13.16 1.15
CA ALA A 68 6.72 -14.16 0.43
C ALA A 68 6.18 -15.60 0.52
N LEU A 69 5.34 -15.95 1.50
CA LEU A 69 4.78 -17.30 1.65
C LEU A 69 3.76 -17.68 0.56
N GLY A 70 3.20 -16.69 -0.14
CA GLY A 70 2.27 -16.91 -1.23
C GLY A 70 0.85 -17.30 -0.83
N ARG A 71 0.01 -17.43 -1.86
CA ARG A 71 -1.44 -17.51 -1.75
C ARG A 71 -1.99 -18.62 -0.84
N PRO A 72 -1.44 -19.84 -0.79
CA PRO A 72 -1.90 -20.87 0.15
C PRO A 72 -1.82 -20.40 1.61
N ALA A 73 -0.69 -19.82 2.02
CA ALA A 73 -0.49 -19.32 3.38
C ALA A 73 -1.40 -18.13 3.68
N TRP A 74 -1.59 -17.20 2.73
CA TRP A 74 -2.50 -16.06 2.92
C TRP A 74 -3.95 -16.50 3.13
N ARG A 75 -4.40 -17.52 2.37
CA ARG A 75 -5.75 -18.09 2.50
C ARG A 75 -5.92 -18.82 3.83
N GLU A 76 -4.93 -19.60 4.25
CA GLU A 76 -4.94 -20.30 5.53
C GLU A 76 -5.00 -19.31 6.71
N ALA A 77 -4.13 -18.29 6.70
CA ALA A 77 -4.14 -17.23 7.70
C ALA A 77 -5.51 -16.56 7.76
N ARG A 78 -6.04 -16.17 6.60
CA ARG A 78 -7.37 -15.55 6.49
C ARG A 78 -8.47 -16.41 7.05
N GLN A 79 -8.51 -17.68 6.68
CA GLN A 79 -9.50 -18.62 7.23
C GLN A 79 -9.37 -18.75 8.74
N THR A 80 -8.15 -18.76 9.26
CA THR A 80 -7.87 -18.91 10.69
C THR A 80 -8.35 -17.71 11.50
N PHE A 81 -7.92 -16.49 11.19
CA PHE A 81 -8.39 -15.33 11.94
C PHE A 81 -9.86 -15.01 11.67
N THR A 82 -10.40 -15.32 10.47
CA THR A 82 -11.84 -15.21 10.23
C THR A 82 -12.61 -16.15 11.16
N ARG A 83 -12.17 -17.41 11.29
CA ARG A 83 -12.78 -18.38 12.23
C ARG A 83 -12.68 -17.84 13.65
N LEU A 84 -11.48 -17.48 14.12
CA LEU A 84 -11.25 -16.99 15.47
C LEU A 84 -12.11 -15.77 15.81
N LEU A 85 -12.36 -14.87 14.85
CA LEU A 85 -13.17 -13.66 15.04
C LEU A 85 -14.69 -13.90 15.01
N ARG A 86 -15.17 -15.09 14.65
CA ARG A 86 -16.62 -15.35 14.55
C ARG A 86 -17.31 -15.34 15.90
N ARG A 87 -18.56 -14.89 15.91
CA ARG A 87 -19.40 -14.85 17.12
C ARG A 87 -19.60 -16.22 17.77
N ASP A 88 -19.55 -17.30 17.00
CA ASP A 88 -19.76 -18.69 17.44
C ASP A 88 -18.46 -19.47 17.71
N GLU A 89 -17.29 -18.83 17.62
CA GLU A 89 -15.99 -19.46 17.89
C GLU A 89 -15.47 -19.08 19.29
N PRO A 90 -15.47 -20.00 20.27
CA PRO A 90 -15.09 -19.68 21.64
C PRO A 90 -13.57 -19.49 21.84
N THR A 91 -12.71 -20.06 20.97
CA THR A 91 -11.26 -20.14 21.20
C THR A 91 -10.62 -18.79 21.54
N LEU A 92 -10.94 -17.74 20.79
CA LEU A 92 -10.50 -16.38 21.09
C LEU A 92 -11.56 -15.61 21.88
N ARG A 93 -12.85 -15.78 21.59
CA ARG A 93 -13.95 -15.01 22.20
C ARG A 93 -14.02 -15.15 23.73
N ASP A 94 -13.80 -16.35 24.26
CA ASP A 94 -14.04 -16.68 25.67
C ASP A 94 -12.76 -16.71 26.51
N ASP A 95 -11.58 -16.62 25.90
CA ASP A 95 -10.30 -16.45 26.61
C ASP A 95 -10.03 -14.96 26.84
N SER A 96 -10.51 -14.43 27.98
CA SER A 96 -10.34 -13.00 28.31
C SER A 96 -8.88 -12.58 28.38
N GLY A 97 -8.01 -13.43 28.94
CA GLY A 97 -6.58 -13.11 29.05
C GLY A 97 -5.89 -13.05 27.69
N LEU A 98 -6.27 -13.90 26.76
CA LEU A 98 -5.79 -13.81 25.37
C LEU A 98 -6.37 -12.59 24.66
N ARG A 99 -7.65 -12.28 24.83
CA ARG A 99 -8.27 -11.11 24.20
C ARG A 99 -7.62 -9.80 24.64
N ASP A 100 -7.43 -9.63 25.95
CA ASP A 100 -6.81 -8.43 26.52
C ASP A 100 -5.37 -8.24 26.00
N ALA A 101 -4.68 -9.34 25.69
CA ALA A 101 -3.34 -9.30 25.11
C ALA A 101 -3.33 -9.11 23.58
N ALA A 102 -4.33 -9.62 22.87
CA ALA A 102 -4.34 -9.69 21.40
C ALA A 102 -5.05 -8.50 20.73
N PHE A 103 -5.90 -7.76 21.44
CA PHE A 103 -6.62 -6.63 20.85
C PHE A 103 -6.07 -5.29 21.35
N HIS A 104 -5.86 -4.38 20.40
CA HIS A 104 -5.53 -2.99 20.67
C HIS A 104 -6.58 -2.08 20.06
N SER A 105 -6.94 -1.01 20.76
CA SER A 105 -7.77 0.04 20.16
C SER A 105 -7.00 0.69 18.99
N MET A 106 -7.65 0.79 17.84
CA MET A 106 -7.04 1.41 16.65
C MET A 106 -6.64 2.87 16.91
N ALA A 107 -7.35 3.57 17.81
CA ALA A 107 -7.05 4.95 18.18
C ALA A 107 -5.81 5.08 19.10
N SER A 108 -5.35 3.99 19.71
CA SER A 108 -4.20 4.00 20.64
C SER A 108 -2.90 3.51 20.03
N VAL A 109 -2.93 3.02 18.78
CA VAL A 109 -1.74 2.47 18.10
C VAL A 109 -1.21 3.46 17.06
N GLU A 110 0.07 3.35 16.77
CA GLU A 110 0.70 4.07 15.66
C GLU A 110 0.81 3.13 14.46
N MET A 111 0.27 3.54 13.32
CA MET A 111 0.42 2.79 12.06
C MET A 111 1.75 3.11 11.40
N LEU A 112 2.37 2.09 10.80
CA LEU A 112 3.66 2.19 10.13
C LEU A 112 3.54 1.72 8.67
N LEU A 113 4.58 1.95 7.88
CA LEU A 113 4.66 1.38 6.54
C LEU A 113 4.49 -0.14 6.61
N PRO A 114 3.60 -0.72 5.79
CA PRO A 114 3.23 -2.13 5.90
C PRO A 114 4.35 -3.09 5.46
N ALA A 115 5.28 -2.62 4.62
CA ALA A 115 6.39 -3.41 4.09
C ALA A 115 7.64 -2.56 3.93
N ALA A 116 8.80 -3.21 3.96
CA ALA A 116 10.03 -2.66 3.42
C ALA A 116 9.98 -2.73 1.89
N ILE A 117 9.85 -1.58 1.24
CA ILE A 117 9.68 -1.50 -0.22
C ILE A 117 11.07 -1.54 -0.87
N GLY A 118 11.34 -2.62 -1.61
CA GLY A 118 12.55 -2.72 -2.43
C GLY A 118 12.47 -1.77 -3.61
N ASP A 119 11.55 -2.05 -4.52
CA ASP A 119 11.28 -1.24 -5.70
C ASP A 119 9.81 -0.76 -5.71
N TYR A 120 9.61 0.45 -6.20
CA TYR A 120 8.31 1.05 -6.48
C TYR A 120 8.25 1.37 -7.97
N THR A 121 7.18 0.91 -8.63
CA THR A 121 6.91 1.16 -10.04
C THR A 121 5.57 1.83 -10.15
N ASP A 122 5.52 2.93 -10.88
CA ASP A 122 4.29 3.64 -11.18
C ASP A 122 3.88 3.42 -12.64
N PHE A 123 2.58 3.21 -12.86
CA PHE A 123 1.99 2.89 -14.16
C PHE A 123 1.05 3.98 -14.62
N TYR A 124 1.05 4.23 -15.92
CA TYR A 124 0.28 5.29 -16.54
C TYR A 124 -1.00 4.77 -17.21
N SER A 125 -1.79 3.99 -16.48
CA SER A 125 -2.81 3.08 -17.08
C SER A 125 -4.24 3.65 -17.17
N SER A 126 -4.49 4.88 -16.73
CA SER A 126 -5.79 5.54 -16.96
C SER A 126 -5.81 6.25 -18.31
N ARG A 127 -6.74 5.84 -19.20
CA ARG A 127 -6.86 6.44 -20.53
C ARG A 127 -7.25 7.90 -20.45
N GLU A 128 -8.21 8.22 -19.59
CA GLU A 128 -8.72 9.57 -19.41
C GLU A 128 -7.62 10.48 -18.87
N HIS A 129 -6.89 10.04 -17.85
CA HIS A 129 -5.73 10.76 -17.34
C HIS A 129 -4.69 10.98 -18.44
N ALA A 130 -4.28 9.92 -19.14
CA ALA A 130 -3.30 9.99 -20.22
C ALA A 130 -3.73 10.94 -21.35
N THR A 131 -5.00 10.92 -21.71
CA THR A 131 -5.60 11.80 -22.72
C THR A 131 -5.58 13.25 -22.26
N ASN A 132 -5.98 13.53 -21.01
CA ASN A 132 -6.05 14.89 -20.48
C ASN A 132 -4.65 15.53 -20.39
N VAL A 133 -3.70 14.81 -19.79
CA VAL A 133 -2.30 15.26 -19.71
C VAL A 133 -1.72 15.44 -21.10
N GLY A 134 -1.89 14.45 -21.98
CA GLY A 134 -1.43 14.54 -23.35
C GLY A 134 -1.99 15.75 -24.11
N THR A 135 -3.26 16.06 -23.91
CA THR A 135 -3.93 17.23 -24.50
C THR A 135 -3.29 18.53 -24.02
N MET A 136 -2.99 18.65 -22.73
CA MET A 136 -2.35 19.84 -22.16
C MET A 136 -0.92 20.07 -22.69
N PHE A 137 -0.17 19.00 -22.93
CA PHE A 137 1.24 19.11 -23.37
C PHE A 137 1.44 19.13 -24.90
N ARG A 138 0.57 18.46 -25.66
CA ARG A 138 0.76 18.20 -27.11
C ARG A 138 -0.46 18.54 -27.98
N GLY A 139 -1.54 19.03 -27.37
CA GLY A 139 -2.82 19.27 -28.04
C GLY A 139 -3.68 18.01 -28.17
N PRO A 140 -4.99 18.18 -28.45
CA PRO A 140 -5.97 17.09 -28.42
C PRO A 140 -5.71 16.00 -29.46
N ASP A 141 -5.23 16.37 -30.65
CA ASP A 141 -5.00 15.43 -31.75
C ASP A 141 -3.81 14.48 -31.51
N ASN A 142 -2.91 14.84 -30.58
CA ASN A 142 -1.69 14.08 -30.25
C ASN A 142 -1.63 13.70 -28.76
N ALA A 143 -2.81 13.56 -28.14
CA ALA A 143 -2.93 13.33 -26.71
C ALA A 143 -2.28 12.01 -26.27
N LEU A 144 -2.69 10.88 -26.87
CA LEU A 144 -2.08 9.58 -26.60
C LEU A 144 -0.92 9.34 -27.57
N GLN A 145 0.24 8.94 -27.03
CA GLN A 145 1.32 8.43 -27.85
C GLN A 145 0.98 7.03 -28.35
N GLU A 146 1.55 6.65 -29.50
CA GLU A 146 1.26 5.37 -30.18
C GLU A 146 1.41 4.17 -29.24
N ASN A 147 2.50 4.11 -28.48
CA ASN A 147 2.80 2.99 -27.58
C ASN A 147 1.78 2.78 -26.44
N TRP A 148 1.03 3.81 -26.05
CA TRP A 148 0.15 3.77 -24.87
C TRP A 148 -0.97 2.73 -25.01
N LEU A 149 -1.47 2.52 -26.23
CA LEU A 149 -2.50 1.51 -26.50
C LEU A 149 -1.93 0.09 -26.70
N HIS A 150 -0.61 -0.06 -26.71
CA HIS A 150 0.07 -1.32 -27.01
C HIS A 150 0.78 -1.94 -25.81
N LEU A 151 1.11 -1.15 -24.79
CA LEU A 151 1.71 -1.62 -23.55
C LEU A 151 1.31 -0.73 -22.36
N PRO A 152 1.24 -1.26 -21.13
CA PRO A 152 1.03 -0.45 -19.94
C PRO A 152 2.32 0.33 -19.62
N VAL A 153 2.41 1.55 -20.11
CA VAL A 153 3.57 2.43 -19.89
C VAL A 153 3.75 2.64 -18.38
N GLY A 154 4.99 2.59 -17.92
CA GLY A 154 5.33 2.82 -16.52
C GLY A 154 6.82 3.14 -16.36
N TYR A 155 7.21 3.57 -15.17
CA TYR A 155 8.57 3.99 -14.83
C TYR A 155 8.91 3.58 -13.39
N HIS A 156 10.20 3.62 -13.06
CA HIS A 156 10.66 3.35 -11.70
C HIS A 156 10.44 4.58 -10.83
N GLY A 157 9.55 4.46 -9.85
CA GLY A 157 9.38 5.47 -8.81
C GLY A 157 10.48 5.36 -7.73
N ARG A 158 10.38 6.21 -6.71
CA ARG A 158 11.38 6.28 -5.63
C ARG A 158 10.90 5.61 -4.34
N SER A 159 11.36 4.39 -4.08
CA SER A 159 11.00 3.62 -2.87
C SER A 159 11.30 4.36 -1.55
N SER A 160 12.42 5.10 -1.48
CA SER A 160 12.88 5.74 -0.25
C SER A 160 11.98 6.88 0.26
N SER A 161 11.11 7.42 -0.59
CA SER A 161 10.20 8.52 -0.27
C SER A 161 8.75 8.09 -0.13
N VAL A 162 8.46 6.79 -0.22
CA VAL A 162 7.14 6.27 0.12
C VAL A 162 6.96 6.36 1.63
N VAL A 163 5.91 7.05 2.08
CA VAL A 163 5.62 7.30 3.50
C VAL A 163 4.19 6.88 3.83
N VAL A 164 3.95 6.55 5.10
CA VAL A 164 2.61 6.16 5.58
C VAL A 164 1.69 7.38 5.65
N SER A 165 0.39 7.15 5.49
CA SER A 165 -0.65 8.18 5.66
C SER A 165 -0.48 8.97 6.98
N GLY A 166 -0.73 10.27 6.93
CA GLY A 166 -0.53 11.20 8.05
C GLY A 166 0.87 11.79 8.15
N THR A 167 1.82 11.35 7.32
CA THR A 167 3.15 11.98 7.24
C THR A 167 3.08 13.33 6.52
N ASP A 168 3.62 14.39 7.13
CA ASP A 168 3.71 15.71 6.50
C ASP A 168 4.61 15.70 5.26
N VAL A 169 4.09 16.19 4.14
CA VAL A 169 4.85 16.34 2.88
C VAL A 169 5.25 17.80 2.69
N ARG A 170 6.55 18.06 2.64
CA ARG A 170 7.10 19.40 2.43
C ARG A 170 7.06 19.75 0.94
N ARG A 171 6.51 20.92 0.60
CA ARG A 171 6.59 21.50 -0.74
C ARG A 171 8.05 21.49 -1.24
N PRO A 172 8.35 20.86 -2.38
CA PRO A 172 9.71 20.80 -2.88
C PRO A 172 10.15 22.15 -3.43
N SER A 173 11.46 22.38 -3.39
CA SER A 173 12.11 23.45 -4.16
C SER A 173 12.97 22.80 -5.23
N GLY A 174 12.93 23.34 -6.44
CA GLY A 174 13.62 22.79 -7.60
C GLY A 174 13.80 23.79 -8.72
N GLN A 175 14.34 23.34 -9.84
CA GLN A 175 14.45 24.16 -11.04
C GLN A 175 13.11 24.18 -11.79
N THR A 176 12.70 25.36 -12.23
CA THR A 176 11.54 25.55 -13.10
C THR A 176 11.92 26.53 -14.20
N LYS A 177 11.31 26.39 -15.39
CA LYS A 177 11.53 27.31 -16.51
C LYS A 177 10.20 27.84 -17.04
N ALA A 178 9.99 29.15 -16.92
CA ALA A 178 8.85 29.82 -17.54
C ALA A 178 9.00 29.84 -19.08
N GLU A 179 7.88 29.90 -19.81
CA GLU A 179 7.89 29.79 -21.28
C GLU A 179 8.64 30.94 -21.97
N ASP A 180 8.64 32.12 -21.36
CA ASP A 180 9.29 33.35 -21.81
C ASP A 180 10.69 33.57 -21.19
N ALA A 181 11.16 32.66 -20.32
CA ALA A 181 12.44 32.81 -19.65
C ALA A 181 13.60 32.18 -20.44
N ASP A 182 14.72 32.91 -20.53
CA ASP A 182 15.94 32.44 -21.19
C ASP A 182 16.63 31.29 -20.42
N SER A 183 16.46 31.21 -19.10
CA SER A 183 17.12 30.25 -18.22
C SER A 183 16.20 29.79 -17.09
N PRO A 184 16.38 28.57 -16.57
CA PRO A 184 15.60 28.10 -15.41
C PRO A 184 15.96 28.90 -14.16
N SER A 185 15.03 28.92 -13.20
CA SER A 185 15.23 29.53 -11.88
C SER A 185 15.00 28.49 -10.79
N TYR A 186 15.67 28.64 -9.65
CA TYR A 186 15.50 27.80 -8.47
C TYR A 186 14.53 28.45 -7.48
N GLY A 187 13.57 27.68 -6.97
CA GLY A 187 12.64 28.14 -5.97
C GLY A 187 11.61 27.09 -5.57
N PRO A 188 10.67 27.41 -4.68
CA PRO A 188 9.58 26.51 -4.32
C PRO A 188 8.69 26.24 -5.53
N SER A 189 8.25 24.98 -5.68
CA SER A 189 7.24 24.62 -6.68
C SER A 189 5.97 25.44 -6.49
N ARG A 190 5.43 25.94 -7.60
CA ARG A 190 4.18 26.71 -7.70
C ARG A 190 3.00 25.83 -8.09
N LEU A 191 3.28 24.64 -8.66
CA LEU A 191 2.28 23.69 -9.14
C LEU A 191 2.43 22.33 -8.43
N MET A 192 2.25 22.34 -7.12
CA MET A 192 2.17 21.11 -6.33
C MET A 192 0.78 20.50 -6.49
N ASP A 193 0.73 19.20 -6.73
CA ASP A 193 -0.46 18.47 -7.13
C ASP A 193 -0.51 17.09 -6.47
N PHE A 194 -1.67 16.45 -6.52
CA PHE A 194 -1.86 15.07 -6.07
C PHE A 194 -2.23 14.17 -7.25
N GLU A 195 -1.84 12.90 -7.17
CA GLU A 195 -2.33 11.86 -8.07
C GLU A 195 -3.08 10.81 -7.27
N LEU A 196 -4.38 10.63 -7.57
CA LEU A 196 -5.18 9.61 -6.91
C LEU A 196 -4.90 8.25 -7.54
N GLU A 197 -4.34 7.34 -6.76
CA GLU A 197 -3.90 6.03 -7.24
C GLU A 197 -4.30 4.87 -6.31
N MET A 198 -4.15 3.66 -6.85
CA MET A 198 -4.10 2.44 -6.08
C MET A 198 -2.79 1.70 -6.38
N GLY A 199 -2.08 1.32 -5.33
CA GLY A 199 -0.90 0.47 -5.41
C GLY A 199 -1.22 -0.97 -5.02
N PHE A 200 -0.46 -1.93 -5.52
CA PHE A 200 -0.52 -3.31 -5.05
C PHE A 200 0.84 -3.82 -4.59
N PHE A 201 0.84 -4.62 -3.52
CA PHE A 201 2.06 -5.29 -3.06
C PHE A 201 2.25 -6.60 -3.78
N VAL A 202 3.48 -6.86 -4.21
CA VAL A 202 3.90 -8.16 -4.73
C VAL A 202 4.08 -9.13 -3.56
N GLY A 203 3.59 -10.36 -3.75
CA GLY A 203 3.76 -11.51 -2.87
C GLY A 203 5.07 -12.24 -3.17
N PRO A 204 5.03 -13.53 -3.57
CA PRO A 204 6.21 -14.19 -4.13
C PRO A 204 6.71 -13.44 -5.36
N GLY A 205 8.02 -13.20 -5.46
CA GLY A 205 8.64 -12.65 -6.65
C GLY A 205 8.82 -13.69 -7.77
N ASN A 206 9.69 -13.35 -8.72
CA ASN A 206 10.18 -14.22 -9.78
C ASN A 206 11.71 -14.08 -9.89
N ALA A 207 12.39 -15.08 -10.45
CA ALA A 207 13.82 -14.99 -10.69
C ALA A 207 14.13 -14.03 -11.86
N LEU A 208 15.31 -13.42 -11.83
CA LEU A 208 15.80 -12.58 -12.93
C LEU A 208 15.87 -13.40 -14.22
N GLY A 209 15.25 -12.90 -15.29
CA GLY A 209 15.18 -13.60 -16.58
C GLY A 209 14.02 -14.60 -16.71
N GLU A 210 13.19 -14.77 -15.68
CA GLU A 210 12.02 -15.64 -15.71
C GLU A 210 10.71 -14.81 -15.67
N PRO A 211 10.03 -14.61 -16.82
CA PRO A 211 8.82 -13.80 -16.86
C PRO A 211 7.64 -14.46 -16.15
N ILE A 212 6.80 -13.63 -15.52
CA ILE A 212 5.49 -14.05 -15.02
C ILE A 212 4.47 -13.98 -16.16
N SER A 213 3.84 -15.10 -16.50
CA SER A 213 2.76 -15.10 -17.49
C SER A 213 1.50 -14.40 -16.95
N ILE A 214 0.69 -13.82 -17.83
CA ILE A 214 -0.56 -13.16 -17.45
C ILE A 214 -1.53 -14.07 -16.66
N ALA A 215 -1.53 -15.39 -16.95
CA ALA A 215 -2.36 -16.36 -16.24
C ALA A 215 -1.93 -16.56 -14.77
N GLU A 216 -0.66 -16.31 -14.48
CA GLU A 216 -0.08 -16.46 -13.13
C GLU A 216 -0.02 -15.14 -12.37
N ALA A 217 -0.01 -13.99 -13.05
CA ALA A 217 0.20 -12.65 -12.47
C ALA A 217 -0.66 -12.39 -11.21
N ALA A 218 -1.95 -12.74 -11.22
CA ALA A 218 -2.84 -12.54 -10.08
C ALA A 218 -2.43 -13.32 -8.81
N LYS A 219 -1.64 -14.39 -8.94
CA LYS A 219 -1.13 -15.17 -7.80
C LYS A 219 0.04 -14.46 -7.09
N HIS A 220 0.66 -13.49 -7.75
CA HIS A 220 1.75 -12.67 -7.22
C HIS A 220 1.26 -11.37 -6.58
N ILE A 221 -0.04 -11.07 -6.61
CA ILE A 221 -0.59 -9.86 -5.99
C ILE A 221 -1.11 -10.22 -4.59
N PHE A 222 -0.49 -9.64 -3.55
CA PHE A 222 -0.88 -9.87 -2.15
C PHE A 222 -2.15 -9.10 -1.76
N GLY A 223 -2.18 -7.81 -2.09
CA GLY A 223 -3.23 -6.89 -1.67
C GLY A 223 -2.96 -5.48 -2.20
N MET A 224 -3.89 -4.57 -1.93
CA MET A 224 -3.89 -3.22 -2.48
C MET A 224 -3.94 -2.16 -1.37
N VAL A 225 -3.47 -0.96 -1.71
CA VAL A 225 -3.52 0.25 -0.87
C VAL A 225 -3.92 1.45 -1.72
N LEU A 226 -4.39 2.51 -1.07
CA LEU A 226 -4.46 3.83 -1.70
C LEU A 226 -3.05 4.42 -1.78
N VAL A 227 -2.78 5.12 -2.88
CA VAL A 227 -1.53 5.85 -3.10
C VAL A 227 -1.88 7.28 -3.49
N ASN A 228 -1.11 8.22 -2.98
CA ASN A 228 -1.08 9.58 -3.48
C ASN A 228 0.35 9.86 -3.96
N ASP A 229 0.56 9.86 -5.27
CA ASP A 229 1.82 10.28 -5.85
C ASP A 229 1.85 11.81 -5.91
N TRP A 230 2.61 12.41 -4.98
CA TRP A 230 2.70 13.86 -4.89
C TRP A 230 3.61 14.39 -5.98
N SER A 231 3.07 15.26 -6.84
CA SER A 231 3.81 15.76 -8.00
C SER A 231 4.05 17.26 -7.93
N ALA A 232 5.19 17.70 -8.43
CA ALA A 232 5.50 19.11 -8.66
C ALA A 232 5.57 19.38 -10.16
N ARG A 233 4.42 19.75 -10.76
CA ARG A 233 4.20 19.77 -12.22
C ARG A 233 5.13 20.74 -12.96
N ASP A 234 5.49 21.84 -12.32
CA ASP A 234 6.40 22.85 -12.88
C ASP A 234 7.86 22.38 -12.91
N ILE A 235 8.27 21.60 -11.92
CA ILE A 235 9.58 20.93 -11.90
C ILE A 235 9.56 19.80 -12.95
N GLN A 236 8.55 18.94 -12.90
CA GLN A 236 8.37 17.81 -13.80
C GLN A 236 8.41 18.24 -15.28
N LYS A 237 7.67 19.29 -15.67
CA LYS A 237 7.66 19.82 -17.06
C LYS A 237 9.06 20.20 -17.56
N TRP A 238 9.94 20.68 -16.67
CA TRP A 238 11.29 21.09 -17.04
C TRP A 238 12.27 19.91 -17.17
N GLU A 239 12.15 18.89 -16.33
CA GLU A 239 13.15 17.81 -16.24
C GLU A 239 12.81 16.53 -17.02
N TYR A 240 11.52 16.25 -17.29
CA TYR A 240 11.09 14.91 -17.70
C TYR A 240 11.57 14.44 -19.08
N VAL A 241 12.05 15.34 -19.94
CA VAL A 241 12.51 14.98 -21.29
C VAL A 241 14.04 14.80 -21.30
N PRO A 242 14.57 13.67 -21.77
CA PRO A 242 13.89 12.49 -22.33
C PRO A 242 13.71 11.33 -21.33
N LEU A 243 14.10 11.50 -20.07
CA LEU A 243 14.33 10.38 -19.14
C LEU A 243 13.13 9.97 -18.29
N GLY A 244 12.02 10.69 -18.39
CA GLY A 244 10.85 10.53 -17.53
C GLY A 244 10.92 11.37 -16.26
N PRO A 245 9.82 11.41 -15.49
CA PRO A 245 9.80 11.97 -14.14
C PRO A 245 10.65 11.14 -13.16
#